data_AF-A0A7J7J589-F1
#
_entry.id   AF-A0A7J7J589-F1
#
_cell.length_a   1.000
_cell.length_b   1.000
_cell.length_c   1.000
_cell.angle_alpha   90.00
_cell.angle_beta   90.00
_cell.angle_gamma   90.00
#
_symmetry.space_group_name_H-M   'P 1'
#
loop_
_entity.id
_entity.type
_entity.pdbx_description
1 polymer ?
#
loop_
_entity_poly.entity_id
_entity_poly.type
_entity_poly.pdbx_seq_one_letter_code
_entity_poly.pdbx_strand_id
1 'polypeptide(L)' 'MPSISGYMKEDFHAKFPVLVDMMDNNTSIKYSGFPERLYVILDGTILYAGGQGPFRYDIPELKSWIEDYSKK' A
#
# COMPACT_ATOMS: atom_id res chain seq x y z
N MET A 1 12.78 17.43 -16.02
CA MET A 1 13.10 16.01 -15.74
C MET A 1 11.98 15.46 -14.87
N PRO A 2 11.38 14.30 -15.21
CA PRO A 2 10.43 13.61 -14.34
C PRO A 2 11.04 13.25 -12.97
N SER A 3 10.21 13.18 -11.93
CA SER A 3 10.62 12.57 -10.66
C SER A 3 10.74 11.05 -10.81
N ILE A 4 11.40 10.37 -9.87
CA ILE A 4 11.50 8.89 -9.86
C ILE A 4 10.10 8.24 -9.92
N SER A 5 9.13 8.80 -9.20
CA SER A 5 7.72 8.41 -9.26
C SER A 5 7.12 8.59 -10.67
N GLY A 6 7.50 9.66 -11.38
CA GLY A 6 7.10 9.90 -12.76
C GLY A 6 7.60 8.80 -13.71
N TYR A 7 8.87 8.43 -13.60
CA TYR A 7 9.45 7.32 -14.37
C TYR A 7 8.77 5.98 -14.06
N MET A 8 8.54 5.68 -12.77
CA MET A 8 7.85 4.46 -12.37
C MET A 8 6.44 4.36 -12.96
N LYS A 9 5.71 5.47 -13.02
CA LYS A 9 4.36 5.47 -13.61
C LYS A 9 4.39 5.10 -15.09
N GLU A 10 5.34 5.64 -15.84
CA GLU A 10 5.51 5.38 -17.27
C GLU A 10 6.01 3.96 -17.54
N ASP A 11 7.10 3.55 -16.87
CA ASP A 11 7.75 2.26 -17.11
C ASP A 11 6.85 1.08 -16.72
N PHE A 12 6.12 1.18 -15.61
CA PHE A 12 5.24 0.11 -15.12
C PHE A 12 3.79 0.23 -15.63
N HIS A 13 3.47 1.23 -16.45
CA HIS A 13 2.11 1.51 -16.92
C HIS A 13 1.07 1.52 -15.77
N ALA A 14 1.46 2.08 -14.63
CA ALA A 14 0.65 2.02 -13.42
C ALA A 14 -0.63 2.85 -13.59
N LYS A 15 -1.78 2.21 -13.38
CA LYS A 15 -3.10 2.86 -13.46
C LYS A 15 -3.42 3.73 -12.25
N PHE A 16 -2.59 3.67 -11.21
CA PHE A 16 -2.75 4.37 -9.94
C PHE A 16 -1.46 5.13 -9.59
N PRO A 17 -1.54 6.15 -8.71
CA PRO A 17 -0.36 6.89 -8.28
C PRO A 17 0.65 5.96 -7.59
N VAL A 18 1.89 6.00 -8.06
CA VAL A 18 3.03 5.34 -7.40
C VAL A 18 3.84 6.43 -6.74
N LEU A 19 4.09 6.32 -5.44
CA LEU A 19 4.86 7.28 -4.66
C LEU A 19 6.13 6.60 -4.16
N VAL A 20 7.16 7.41 -3.89
CA VAL A 20 8.42 6.97 -3.30
C VAL A 20 8.49 7.59 -1.91
N ASP A 21 8.85 6.78 -0.91
CA ASP A 21 9.05 7.28 0.46
C ASP A 21 10.21 8.29 0.51
N MET A 22 10.22 9.12 1.55
CA MET A 22 11.35 10.00 1.82
C MET A 22 12.58 9.17 2.21
N MET A 23 13.77 9.74 2.01
CA MET A 23 15.04 9.03 2.28
C MET A 23 15.24 8.63 3.75
N ASP A 24 14.48 9.20 4.67
CA ASP A 24 14.45 8.85 6.10
C ASP A 24 13.53 7.65 6.41
N ASN A 25 12.87 7.07 5.40
CA ASN A 25 11.96 5.94 5.50
C ASN A 25 10.78 6.18 6.46
N ASN A 26 10.37 7.44 6.65
CA ASN A 26 9.38 7.82 7.65
C ASN A 26 8.04 7.08 7.48
N THR A 27 7.57 6.93 6.23
CA THR A 27 6.31 6.22 5.95
C THR A 27 6.46 4.74 6.24
N SER A 28 7.54 4.14 5.75
CA SER A 28 7.85 2.72 5.93
C SER A 28 7.98 2.36 7.41
N ILE A 29 8.57 3.22 8.24
CA ILE A 29 8.68 3.03 9.68
C ILE A 29 7.32 3.17 10.37
N LYS A 30 6.55 4.23 10.06
CA LYS A 30 5.25 4.49 10.69
C LYS A 30 4.20 3.42 10.39
N TYR A 31 4.25 2.84 9.20
CA TYR A 31 3.32 1.81 8.75
C TYR A 31 3.93 0.42 8.77
N SER A 32 5.08 0.21 9.42
CA SER A 32 5.76 -1.09 9.48
C SER A 32 5.78 -1.80 8.11
N GLY A 33 6.10 -1.03 7.07
CA GLY A 33 5.93 -1.40 5.67
C GLY A 33 7.02 -2.34 5.15
N PHE A 34 8.06 -2.60 5.94
CA PHE A 34 9.12 -3.54 5.59
C PHE A 34 8.78 -4.96 6.08
N PRO A 35 8.92 -6.01 5.24
CA PRO A 35 9.39 -5.97 3.84
C PRO A 35 8.33 -5.45 2.86
N GLU A 36 7.06 -5.81 3.05
CA GLU A 36 5.90 -5.26 2.35
C GLU A 36 4.67 -5.31 3.25
N ARG A 37 3.68 -4.44 2.99
CA ARG A 37 2.43 -4.46 3.75
C ARG A 37 1.25 -3.82 3.01
N LEU A 38 0.05 -4.36 3.25
CA LEU A 38 -1.22 -3.86 2.74
C LEU A 38 -2.01 -3.17 3.84
N TYR A 39 -2.60 -2.01 3.54
CA TYR A 39 -3.43 -1.24 4.46
C TYR A 39 -4.69 -0.75 3.75
N VAL A 40 -5.80 -0.67 4.50
CA VAL A 40 -6.98 0.12 4.10
C VAL A 40 -7.16 1.23 5.13
N ILE A 41 -7.19 2.48 4.64
CA ILE A 41 -7.34 3.67 5.46
C ILE A 41 -8.58 4.42 4.98
N LEU A 42 -9.48 4.77 5.89
CA LEU A 42 -10.67 5.58 5.62
C LEU A 42 -10.80 6.64 6.71
N ASP A 43 -10.99 7.89 6.31
CA ASP A 43 -11.15 9.04 7.22
C ASP A 43 -10.06 9.12 8.31
N GLY A 44 -8.81 8.85 7.91
CA GLY A 44 -7.64 8.87 8.81
C GLY A 44 -7.53 7.67 9.75
N THR A 45 -8.43 6.69 9.65
CA THR A 45 -8.43 5.49 10.48
C THR A 45 -7.97 4.28 9.68
N ILE A 46 -7.09 3.46 10.27
CA ILE A 46 -6.69 2.17 9.69
C ILE A 46 -7.81 1.16 9.94
N LEU A 47 -8.51 0.77 8.89
CA LEU A 47 -9.58 -0.23 8.95
C LEU A 47 -9.07 -1.66 8.73
N TYR A 48 -7.99 -1.80 7.97
CA TYR A 48 -7.33 -3.08 7.70
C TYR A 48 -5.82 -2.90 7.71
N ALA A 49 -5.13 -3.83 8.38
CA ALA A 49 -3.69 -3.96 8.34
C ALA A 49 -3.36 -5.41 8.03
N GLY A 50 -2.73 -5.65 6.88
CA GLY A 50 -2.31 -6.98 6.46
C GLY A 50 -1.31 -7.60 7.45
N GLY A 51 -1.14 -8.92 7.32
CA GLY A 51 -0.19 -9.67 8.13
C GLY A 51 1.27 -9.24 7.90
N GLN A 52 2.18 -9.78 8.71
CA GLN A 52 3.60 -9.47 8.60
C GLN A 52 4.22 -10.09 7.34
N GLY A 53 4.89 -9.28 6.52
CA GLY A 53 5.72 -9.78 5.43
C GLY A 53 6.93 -10.59 5.93
N PRO A 54 7.61 -11.36 5.05
CA PRO A 54 7.41 -11.43 3.61
C PRO A 54 6.30 -12.44 3.18
N PHE A 55 5.60 -13.05 4.12
CA PHE A 55 4.76 -14.23 3.85
C PHE A 55 3.25 -13.95 3.80
N ARG A 56 2.84 -12.73 4.15
CA ARG A 56 1.42 -12.37 4.34
C ARG A 56 0.95 -11.25 3.43
N TYR A 57 1.61 -11.08 2.28
CA TYR A 57 1.08 -10.28 1.19
C TYR A 57 -0.06 -11.04 0.50
N ASP A 58 -1.26 -10.94 1.07
CA ASP A 58 -2.44 -11.71 0.64
C ASP A 58 -3.51 -10.80 0.02
N ILE A 59 -3.50 -10.73 -1.31
CA ILE A 59 -4.48 -9.96 -2.09
C ILE A 59 -5.89 -10.58 -2.02
N PRO A 60 -6.06 -11.91 -2.12
CA PRO A 60 -7.37 -12.54 -1.88
C PRO A 60 -8.00 -12.17 -0.53
N GLU A 61 -7.23 -12.21 0.55
CA GLU A 61 -7.70 -11.82 1.90
C GLU A 61 -8.19 -10.38 1.91
N LEU A 62 -7.37 -9.44 1.41
CA LEU A 62 -7.73 -8.03 1.30
C LEU A 62 -9.01 -7.82 0.46
N LYS A 63 -9.13 -8.53 -0.67
CA LYS A 63 -10.30 -8.42 -1.54
C LYS A 63 -11.57 -8.88 -0.83
N SER A 64 -11.52 -10.02 -0.15
CA SER A 64 -12.65 -10.51 0.66
C SER A 64 -13.03 -9.51 1.74
N TRP A 65 -12.05 -8.92 2.42
CA TRP A 65 -12.29 -7.91 3.45
C TRP A 65 -13.00 -6.67 2.88
N ILE A 66 -12.58 -6.17 1.70
CA ILE A 66 -13.21 -5.01 1.04
C ILE A 66 -14.65 -5.33 0.61
N GLU A 67 -14.86 -6.50 -0.01
CA GLU A 67 -16.19 -6.95 -0.44
C GLU A 67 -17.15 -7.03 0.76
N ASP A 68 -16.70 -7.58 1.88
CA ASP A 68 -17.53 -7.69 3.09
C ASP A 68 -17.73 -6.34 3.79
N TYR A 69 -16.75 -5.44 3.75
CA TYR A 69 -16.91 -4.07 4.24
C TYR A 69 -17.95 -3.29 3.43
N SER A 70 -17.96 -3.44 2.10
CA SER A 70 -18.90 -2.74 1.21
C SER A 70 -20.36 -3.20 1.30
N LYS A 71 -20.60 -4.38 1.89
CA LYS A 71 -21.96 -4.93 2.09
C LYS A 71 -22.61 -4.42 3.39
N LYS A 72 -21.84 -3.80 4.29
CA LYS A 72 -22.35 -3.18 5.51
C LYS A 72 -22.96 -1.82 5.22
#